data_AF-A0A0H5CGK6-F1
#
_entry.id   AF-A0A0H5CGK6-F1
#
_cell.length_a   1.000
_cell.length_b   1.000
_cell.length_c   1.000
_cell.angle_alpha   90.00
_cell.angle_beta   90.00
_cell.angle_gamma   90.00
#
_symmetry.space_group_name_H-M   'P 1'
#
loop_
_entity.id
_entity.type
_entity.pdbx_description
1 polymer ?
#
loop_
_entity_poly.entity_id
_entity_poly.type
_entity_poly.pdbx_seq_one_letter_code
_entity_poly.pdbx_strand_id
1 'polypeptide(L)'
;MTKNYFRKKQIRAEASATGRTYLDAARQIAVDAGHPQGMLAAPLHEALAKALDAAGWPVDFEHDPLAGVLFGYAGPAVIQTCRLDGPPLDLASNAHPDDPTVFDLTSPISVGVTAPRLVDIDHVGRLLGLDCHEVSLDQPVCNIVAAIDAVLATTRHELVTMPTNAECAICGDQFSARDLLEPTSQQIRVCPCCVFSGELLDVKPFQLALQLNFAVIENLAVSAGWVGPQTLLSCLAGAGFADRLLRAWRRAGIRDEPMEWWSEPAKAWIWLPPGVRPSVLAQFGCGASLQRIITAIDTAYPELRAEVRTRAVMTPDGLVDQLWPAGVAFAVGLMTQQAEHVGRRSPWDVMDSFDLLYWVRKLAPDVGCDPVEAVLGLTIAAVRGALNPGAFAEDPDKAERSK
;
A
#
# COMPACT_ATOMS: atom_id res chain seq x y z
N MET A 1 2.95 40.07 22.80
CA MET A 1 3.98 39.23 23.43
C MET A 1 3.54 37.78 23.30
N THR A 2 4.34 36.91 22.66
CA THR A 2 3.98 35.48 22.54
C THR A 2 4.05 34.83 23.93
N LYS A 3 3.17 33.85 24.21
CA LYS A 3 3.09 33.14 25.50
C LYS A 3 4.44 32.57 25.98
N ASN A 4 5.40 32.37 25.08
CA ASN A 4 6.72 31.77 25.34
C ASN A 4 7.92 32.74 25.35
N TYR A 5 7.70 34.07 25.39
CA TYR A 5 8.80 35.05 25.34
C TYR A 5 9.84 34.87 26.45
N PHE A 6 9.40 34.77 27.71
CA PHE A 6 10.32 34.65 28.86
C PHE A 6 11.10 33.33 28.85
N ARG A 7 10.44 32.25 28.41
CA ARG A 7 11.06 30.92 28.32
C ARG A 7 12.11 30.83 27.22
N LYS A 8 11.81 31.33 26.02
CA LYS A 8 12.79 31.41 24.91
C LYS A 8 13.98 32.30 25.30
N LYS A 9 13.74 33.37 26.06
CA LYS A 9 14.81 34.22 26.61
C LYS A 9 15.71 33.46 27.59
N GLN A 10 15.14 32.60 28.43
CA GLN A 10 15.90 31.75 29.35
C GLN A 10 16.78 30.73 28.61
N ILE A 11 16.24 30.04 27.60
CA ILE A 11 17.02 29.07 26.81
C ILE A 11 18.17 29.75 26.06
N ARG A 12 17.94 30.94 25.47
CA ARG A 12 19.02 31.72 24.83
C ARG A 12 20.10 32.14 25.82
N ALA A 13 19.70 32.52 27.04
CA ALA A 13 20.65 32.88 28.10
C ALA A 13 21.51 31.66 28.48
N GLU A 14 20.90 30.49 28.63
CA GLU A 14 21.61 29.24 28.96
C GLU A 14 22.55 28.78 27.84
N ALA A 15 22.09 28.81 26.58
CA ALA A 15 22.92 28.48 25.42
C ALA A 15 24.13 29.43 25.32
N SER A 16 23.89 30.73 25.53
CA SER A 16 24.95 31.74 25.54
C SER A 16 25.91 31.57 26.71
N ALA A 17 25.44 31.12 27.87
CA ALA A 17 26.26 30.94 29.07
C ALA A 17 27.12 29.67 29.01
N THR A 18 26.62 28.61 28.36
CA THR A 18 27.27 27.29 28.34
C THR A 18 28.02 26.99 27.05
N GLY A 19 27.87 27.83 26.01
CA GLY A 19 28.43 27.59 24.67
C GLY A 19 27.77 26.42 23.93
N ARG A 20 26.68 25.87 24.48
CA ARG A 20 25.91 24.78 23.88
C ARG A 20 25.00 25.30 22.77
N THR A 21 24.58 24.42 21.87
CA THR A 21 23.54 24.77 20.90
C THR A 21 22.24 25.11 21.65
N TYR A 22 21.38 25.92 21.03
CA TYR A 22 20.07 26.22 21.60
C TYR A 22 19.30 24.93 21.95
N LEU A 23 19.36 23.91 21.08
CA LEU A 23 18.69 22.63 21.27
C LEU A 23 19.23 21.88 22.49
N ASP A 24 20.54 21.87 22.70
CA ASP A 24 21.16 21.23 23.87
C ASP A 24 20.83 21.97 25.17
N ALA A 25 20.78 23.32 25.13
CA ALA A 25 20.35 24.13 26.26
C ALA A 25 18.85 23.95 26.57
N ALA A 26 18.01 23.86 25.55
CA ALA A 26 16.58 23.57 25.70
C ALA A 26 16.34 22.19 26.33
N ARG A 27 17.10 21.17 25.88
CA ARG A 27 17.08 19.81 26.43
C ARG A 27 17.52 19.79 27.89
N GLN A 28 18.60 20.47 28.23
CA GLN A 28 19.08 20.55 29.61
C GLN A 28 18.05 21.21 30.53
N ILE A 29 17.48 22.35 30.13
CA ILE A 29 16.43 23.04 30.91
C ILE A 29 15.19 22.15 31.06
N ALA A 30 14.80 21.39 30.04
CA ALA A 30 13.68 20.45 30.13
C ALA A 30 13.97 19.30 31.11
N VAL A 31 15.17 18.72 31.05
CA VAL A 31 15.64 17.68 31.98
C VAL A 31 15.68 18.21 33.42
N ASP A 32 16.22 19.41 33.63
CA ASP A 32 16.33 20.05 34.94
C ASP A 32 14.95 20.41 35.52
N ALA A 33 13.96 20.67 34.66
CA ALA A 33 12.57 20.89 35.04
C ALA A 33 11.77 19.58 35.26
N GLY A 34 12.42 18.42 35.19
CA GLY A 34 11.78 17.11 35.40
C GLY A 34 10.89 16.66 34.23
N HIS A 35 11.00 17.30 33.07
CA HIS A 35 10.38 16.78 31.86
C HIS A 35 11.23 15.62 31.32
N PRO A 36 10.63 14.47 30.95
CA PRO A 36 11.36 13.41 30.26
C PRO A 36 12.05 14.03 29.03
N GLN A 37 13.30 13.65 28.76
CA GLN A 37 14.11 14.17 27.65
C GLN A 37 13.22 14.44 26.45
N GLY A 38 13.00 15.72 26.15
CA GLY A 38 12.02 16.14 25.15
C GLY A 38 12.37 15.49 23.83
N MET A 39 11.61 14.45 23.46
CA MET A 39 11.73 13.81 22.16
C MET A 39 11.55 14.90 21.11
N LEU A 40 12.36 14.83 20.06
CA LEU A 40 12.25 15.73 18.91
C LEU A 40 11.42 15.03 17.84
N ALA A 41 10.64 15.80 17.10
CA ALA A 41 9.73 15.29 16.08
C ALA A 41 10.52 14.62 14.94
N ALA A 42 11.61 15.22 14.46
CA ALA A 42 12.40 14.65 13.37
C ALA A 42 13.05 13.30 13.72
N PRO A 43 13.76 13.13 14.86
CA PRO A 43 14.28 11.82 15.26
C PRO A 43 13.20 10.75 15.45
N LEU A 44 12.03 11.11 15.97
CA LEU A 44 10.90 10.17 16.04
C LEU A 44 10.40 9.80 14.64
N HIS A 45 10.25 10.79 13.76
CA HIS A 45 9.81 10.61 12.38
C HIS A 45 10.73 9.68 11.60
N GLU A 46 12.05 9.86 11.72
CA GLU A 46 13.05 8.96 11.13
C GLU A 46 13.01 7.55 11.75
N ALA A 47 12.80 7.45 13.07
CA ALA A 47 12.70 6.16 13.74
C ALA A 47 11.44 5.40 13.30
N LEU A 48 10.31 6.10 13.10
CA LEU A 48 9.08 5.54 12.55
C LEU A 48 9.29 5.04 11.13
N ALA A 49 9.92 5.84 10.26
CA ALA A 49 10.23 5.43 8.89
C ALA A 49 11.02 4.11 8.86
N LYS A 50 12.07 4.01 9.67
CA LYS A 50 12.89 2.79 9.79
C LYS A 50 12.11 1.61 10.36
N ALA A 51 11.26 1.83 11.36
CA ALA A 51 10.48 0.76 11.98
C ALA A 51 9.37 0.25 11.05
N LEU A 52 8.74 1.12 10.27
CA LEU A 52 7.76 0.74 9.25
C LEU A 52 8.40 -0.01 8.09
N ASP A 53 9.55 0.46 7.58
CA ASP A 53 10.33 -0.26 6.57
C ASP A 53 10.74 -1.67 7.06
N ALA A 54 11.19 -1.77 8.33
CA ALA A 54 11.50 -3.05 8.95
C ALA A 54 10.27 -3.98 9.07
N ALA A 55 9.08 -3.41 9.29
CA ALA A 55 7.81 -4.13 9.26
C ALA A 55 7.32 -4.41 7.82
N GLY A 56 8.09 -4.07 6.79
CA GLY A 56 7.84 -4.40 5.39
C GLY A 56 7.06 -3.36 4.60
N TRP A 57 6.69 -2.23 5.20
CA TRP A 57 5.88 -1.20 4.56
C TRP A 57 6.67 -0.48 3.45
N PRO A 58 6.05 -0.16 2.31
CA PRO A 58 6.62 0.84 1.40
C PRO A 58 6.50 2.21 2.09
N VAL A 59 7.64 2.83 2.38
CA VAL A 59 7.70 4.11 3.09
C VAL A 59 8.31 5.20 2.21
N ASP A 60 7.67 6.37 2.21
CA ASP A 60 8.22 7.60 1.66
C ASP A 60 8.00 8.72 2.68
N PHE A 61 9.06 9.36 3.15
CA PHE A 61 8.99 10.32 4.26
C PHE A 61 9.54 11.66 3.78
N GLU A 62 8.70 12.70 3.84
CA GLU A 62 9.08 14.06 3.49
C GLU A 62 10.00 14.64 4.58
N HIS A 63 11.12 15.19 4.15
CA HIS A 63 12.04 15.89 5.07
C HIS A 63 11.63 17.35 5.28
N ASP A 64 10.90 17.93 4.34
CA ASP A 64 10.46 19.31 4.40
C ASP A 64 9.11 19.40 5.13
N PRO A 65 9.03 20.15 6.23
CA PRO A 65 7.81 20.27 7.00
C PRO A 65 6.77 21.12 6.26
N LEU A 66 5.51 20.69 6.28
CA LEU A 66 4.38 21.46 5.79
C LEU A 66 3.52 21.89 6.98
N ALA A 67 3.38 23.21 7.17
CA ALA A 67 2.61 23.79 8.27
C ALA A 67 2.99 23.24 9.67
N GLY A 68 4.28 23.02 9.94
CA GLY A 68 4.74 22.50 11.23
C GLY A 68 4.55 20.99 11.43
N VAL A 69 4.28 20.25 10.36
CA VAL A 69 4.07 18.80 10.39
C VAL A 69 5.08 18.13 9.47
N LEU A 70 5.71 17.06 9.95
CA LEU A 70 6.48 16.15 9.11
C LEU A 70 5.55 15.05 8.61
N PHE A 71 5.52 14.86 7.28
CA PHE A 71 4.64 13.91 6.62
C PHE A 71 5.42 12.67 6.19
N GLY A 72 4.84 11.51 6.48
CA GLY A 72 5.29 10.24 5.96
C GLY A 72 4.13 9.50 5.30
N TYR A 73 4.44 8.69 4.31
CA TYR A 73 3.50 7.85 3.59
C TYR A 73 3.94 6.41 3.79
N ALA A 74 3.02 5.57 4.27
CA ALA A 74 3.25 4.14 4.49
C ALA A 74 2.11 3.36 3.83
N GLY A 75 2.31 2.91 2.60
CA GLY A 75 1.22 2.36 1.77
C GLY A 75 0.09 3.38 1.61
N PRO A 76 -1.17 3.05 1.97
CA PRO A 76 -2.29 3.99 1.89
C PRO A 76 -2.35 4.98 3.07
N ALA A 77 -1.53 4.80 4.12
CA ALA A 77 -1.60 5.62 5.32
C ALA A 77 -0.71 6.86 5.21
N VAL A 78 -1.25 8.01 5.61
CA VAL A 78 -0.48 9.23 5.84
C VAL A 78 -0.19 9.36 7.32
N ILE A 79 1.08 9.51 7.66
CA ILE A 79 1.61 9.61 9.01
C ILE A 79 2.07 11.05 9.22
N GLN A 80 1.54 11.67 10.27
CA GLN A 80 1.84 13.05 10.63
C GLN A 80 2.59 13.06 11.95
N THR A 81 3.78 13.62 11.97
CA THR A 81 4.55 13.83 13.20
C THR A 81 4.67 15.31 13.49
N CYS A 82 4.04 15.78 14.57
CA CYS A 82 4.00 17.20 14.92
C CYS A 82 3.93 17.42 16.44
N ARG A 83 3.99 18.68 16.86
CA ARG A 83 3.77 19.07 18.27
C ARG A 83 2.26 19.28 18.49
N LEU A 84 1.74 18.80 19.62
CA LEU A 84 0.30 18.85 19.94
C LEU A 84 -0.26 20.28 19.94
N ASP A 85 0.52 21.25 20.42
CA ASP A 85 0.09 22.67 20.48
C ASP A 85 0.09 23.37 19.11
N GLY A 86 0.57 22.72 18.05
CA GLY A 86 0.62 23.23 16.68
C GLY A 86 1.46 24.49 16.48
N PRO A 87 1.61 24.98 15.24
CA PRO A 87 2.14 26.32 15.01
C PRO A 87 1.10 27.34 15.49
N PRO A 88 1.51 28.55 15.90
CA PRO A 88 0.58 29.66 16.08
C PRO A 88 -0.26 29.84 14.80
N LEU A 89 -1.58 30.03 14.93
CA LEU A 89 -2.54 30.13 13.81
C LEU A 89 -2.17 31.17 12.72
N ASP A 90 -1.30 32.13 13.06
CA ASP A 90 -0.86 33.21 12.19
C ASP A 90 0.38 32.86 11.35
N LEU A 91 0.96 31.67 11.50
CA LEU A 91 2.15 31.22 10.79
C LEU A 91 1.80 30.13 9.77
N ALA A 92 1.52 30.56 8.54
CA ALA A 92 1.59 29.71 7.34
C ALA A 92 3.05 29.42 6.95
N SER A 93 3.88 29.02 7.92
CA SER A 93 5.32 28.80 7.70
C SER A 93 5.62 27.32 7.57
N ASN A 94 6.49 26.96 6.63
CA ASN A 94 7.19 25.67 6.55
C ASN A 94 8.26 25.56 7.67
N ALA A 95 7.93 26.04 8.87
CA ALA A 95 8.81 25.95 10.01
C ALA A 95 8.85 24.50 10.50
N HIS A 96 10.04 24.03 10.81
CA HIS A 96 10.24 22.68 11.32
C HIS A 96 9.62 22.52 12.71
N PRO A 97 8.93 21.40 13.04
CA PRO A 97 8.30 21.18 14.36
C PRO A 97 9.29 21.19 15.54
N ASP A 98 10.58 21.05 15.24
CA ASP A 98 11.67 21.20 16.21
C ASP A 98 12.38 22.56 16.16
N ASP A 99 11.86 23.55 15.41
CA ASP A 99 12.37 24.92 15.44
C ASP A 99 11.93 25.59 16.74
N PRO A 100 12.86 25.83 17.69
CA PRO A 100 12.51 26.42 18.97
C PRO A 100 12.16 27.90 18.88
N THR A 101 12.46 28.57 17.78
CA THR A 101 12.07 29.96 17.54
C THR A 101 10.57 30.05 17.25
N VAL A 102 9.96 28.96 16.76
CA VAL A 102 8.53 28.85 16.45
C VAL A 102 7.81 28.05 17.53
N PHE A 103 8.21 26.81 17.78
CA PHE A 103 7.50 25.84 18.63
C PHE A 103 7.99 25.79 20.08
N ASP A 104 7.16 25.27 20.98
CA ASP A 104 7.55 24.88 22.34
C ASP A 104 8.05 23.43 22.33
N LEU A 105 9.35 23.23 22.47
CA LEU A 105 9.95 21.88 22.44
C LEU A 105 9.63 21.01 23.65
N THR A 106 8.90 21.55 24.64
CA THR A 106 8.36 20.76 25.76
C THR A 106 6.91 20.37 25.56
N SER A 107 6.25 20.91 24.52
CA SER A 107 4.96 20.40 24.09
C SER A 107 5.12 18.94 23.66
N PRO A 108 4.22 18.04 24.08
CA PRO A 108 4.23 16.65 23.62
C PRO A 108 4.22 16.58 22.08
N ILE A 109 4.88 15.56 21.56
CA ILE A 109 4.73 15.20 20.15
C ILE A 109 3.45 14.36 20.02
N SER A 110 2.78 14.46 18.89
CA SER A 110 1.67 13.62 18.49
C SER A 110 2.04 12.92 17.18
N VAL A 111 1.66 11.65 17.07
CA VAL A 111 1.68 10.91 15.80
C VAL A 111 0.24 10.72 15.36
N GLY A 112 -0.16 11.46 14.32
CA GLY A 112 -1.43 11.27 13.65
C GLY A 112 -1.30 10.23 12.55
N VAL A 113 -2.28 9.35 12.44
CA VAL A 113 -2.41 8.38 11.36
C VAL A 113 -3.69 8.68 10.64
N THR A 114 -3.59 8.86 9.33
CA THR A 114 -4.70 9.20 8.47
C THR A 114 -4.84 8.15 7.40
N ALA A 115 -6.01 7.51 7.30
CA ALA A 115 -6.24 6.43 6.35
C ALA A 115 -7.46 6.69 5.44
N PRO A 116 -7.44 6.29 4.16
CA PRO A 116 -8.55 6.47 3.24
C PRO A 116 -9.78 5.65 3.66
N ARG A 117 -10.85 6.35 4.05
CA ARG A 117 -12.12 5.80 4.54
C ARG A 117 -13.26 6.35 3.71
N LEU A 118 -13.23 6.17 2.39
CA LEU A 118 -14.25 6.75 1.51
C LEU A 118 -15.64 6.21 1.87
N VAL A 119 -16.38 6.94 2.69
CA VAL A 119 -17.80 6.71 3.00
C VAL A 119 -18.61 7.34 1.86
N ASP A 120 -19.75 6.75 1.47
CA ASP A 120 -20.62 7.34 0.44
C ASP A 120 -20.95 8.80 0.78
N ILE A 121 -20.61 9.71 -0.13
CA ILE A 121 -21.05 11.10 -0.06
C ILE A 121 -21.88 11.34 -1.31
N ASP A 122 -23.21 11.29 -1.16
CA ASP A 122 -24.17 11.83 -2.13
C ASP A 122 -24.03 13.36 -2.35
N HIS A 123 -22.90 13.95 -1.98
CA HIS A 123 -22.63 15.39 -2.07
C HIS A 123 -21.28 15.62 -2.75
N VAL A 124 -21.37 15.97 -4.03
CA VAL A 124 -20.30 16.56 -4.83
C VAL A 124 -19.65 17.69 -4.03
N GLY A 125 -18.34 17.55 -3.71
CA GLY A 125 -17.53 18.71 -3.32
C GLY A 125 -16.53 18.55 -2.17
N ARG A 126 -16.41 17.39 -1.51
CA ARG A 126 -15.30 17.13 -0.56
C ARG A 126 -14.76 15.71 -0.72
N LEU A 127 -13.74 15.58 -1.55
CA LEU A 127 -12.80 14.47 -1.44
C LEU A 127 -12.22 14.46 -0.01
N LEU A 128 -11.92 13.25 0.47
CA LEU A 128 -11.31 12.90 1.77
C LEU A 128 -12.30 12.53 2.88
N GLY A 129 -12.97 11.38 2.73
CA GLY A 129 -13.30 10.55 3.89
C GLY A 129 -12.01 9.96 4.40
N LEU A 130 -11.29 10.66 5.28
CA LEU A 130 -10.08 10.18 5.92
C LEU A 130 -10.39 9.90 7.39
N ASP A 131 -9.94 8.75 7.90
CA ASP A 131 -10.01 8.42 9.33
C ASP A 131 -8.72 8.89 10.00
N CYS A 132 -8.82 9.69 11.06
CA CYS A 132 -7.65 10.22 11.78
C CYS A 132 -7.58 9.63 13.19
N HIS A 133 -6.43 9.08 13.56
CA HIS A 133 -6.16 8.53 14.89
C HIS A 133 -4.87 9.09 15.47
N GLU A 134 -4.89 9.47 16.74
CA GLU A 134 -3.69 9.90 17.46
C GLU A 134 -3.08 8.71 18.23
N VAL A 135 -1.79 8.46 18.04
CA VAL A 135 -1.06 7.37 18.68
C VAL A 135 -0.24 7.87 19.87
N SER A 136 -0.38 7.20 21.01
CA SER A 136 0.39 7.51 22.23
C SER A 136 1.89 7.24 22.05
N LEU A 137 2.72 8.16 22.56
CA LEU A 137 4.19 8.14 22.44
C LEU A 137 4.92 7.71 23.72
N ASP A 138 4.20 7.22 24.72
CA ASP A 138 4.74 6.70 25.98
C ASP A 138 5.40 5.31 25.84
N GLN A 139 5.55 4.83 24.61
CA GLN A 139 5.96 3.47 24.27
C GLN A 139 7.09 3.45 23.23
N PRO A 140 7.86 2.35 23.14
CA PRO A 140 8.85 2.16 22.08
C PRO A 140 8.25 2.31 20.68
N VAL A 141 9.06 2.75 19.71
CA VAL A 141 8.63 3.00 18.32
C VAL A 141 7.97 1.77 17.67
N CYS A 142 8.43 0.55 17.99
CA CYS A 142 7.79 -0.67 17.50
C CYS A 142 6.34 -0.83 17.97
N ASN A 143 6.00 -0.35 19.16
CA ASN A 143 4.61 -0.37 19.64
C ASN A 143 3.77 0.71 18.96
N ILE A 144 4.36 1.86 18.58
CA ILE A 144 3.69 2.87 17.75
C ILE A 144 3.34 2.25 16.39
N VAL A 145 4.27 1.53 15.76
CA VAL A 145 4.02 0.81 14.49
C VAL A 145 2.91 -0.25 14.65
N ALA A 146 2.92 -1.01 15.75
CA ALA A 146 1.84 -1.96 16.04
C ALA A 146 0.47 -1.26 16.24
N ALA A 147 0.44 -0.07 16.83
CA ALA A 147 -0.78 0.72 16.95
C ALA A 147 -1.27 1.25 15.59
N ILE A 148 -0.36 1.70 14.72
CA ILE A 148 -0.67 2.06 13.33
C ILE A 148 -1.30 0.85 12.60
N ASP A 149 -0.70 -0.34 12.75
CA ASP A 149 -1.20 -1.59 12.17
C ASP A 149 -2.63 -1.90 12.62
N ALA A 150 -2.88 -1.79 13.93
CA ALA A 150 -4.18 -2.08 14.53
C ALA A 150 -5.27 -1.09 14.10
N VAL A 151 -4.93 0.20 14.00
CA VAL A 151 -5.84 1.24 13.49
C VAL A 151 -6.25 0.91 12.05
N LEU A 152 -5.30 0.66 11.16
CA LEU A 152 -5.58 0.38 9.76
C LEU A 152 -6.36 -0.93 9.58
N ALA A 153 -6.01 -1.96 10.34
CA ALA A 153 -6.75 -3.22 10.34
C ALA A 153 -8.21 -3.05 10.80
N THR A 154 -8.44 -2.25 11.84
CA THR A 154 -9.79 -1.96 12.34
C THR A 154 -10.58 -1.17 11.31
N THR A 155 -10.01 -0.07 10.78
CA THR A 155 -10.67 0.76 9.77
C THR A 155 -11.00 -0.04 8.51
N ARG A 156 -10.08 -0.88 8.02
CA ARG A 156 -10.38 -1.76 6.86
C ARG A 156 -11.48 -2.76 7.19
N HIS A 157 -11.43 -3.41 8.36
CA HIS A 157 -12.46 -4.38 8.76
C HIS A 157 -13.86 -3.76 8.77
N GLU A 158 -14.00 -2.54 9.31
CA GLU A 158 -15.25 -1.79 9.26
C GLU A 158 -15.72 -1.53 7.83
N LEU A 159 -14.81 -1.18 6.92
CA LEU A 159 -15.16 -0.85 5.54
C LEU A 159 -15.51 -2.10 4.70
N VAL A 160 -14.76 -3.20 4.82
CA VAL A 160 -15.01 -4.43 4.04
C VAL A 160 -16.27 -5.17 4.49
N THR A 161 -16.76 -4.88 5.71
CA THR A 161 -18.01 -5.41 6.24
C THR A 161 -19.23 -4.54 5.91
N MET A 162 -19.03 -3.38 5.27
CA MET A 162 -20.15 -2.56 4.79
C MET A 162 -20.97 -3.32 3.73
N PRO A 163 -22.29 -3.02 3.61
CA PRO A 163 -23.14 -3.70 2.65
C PRO A 163 -22.62 -3.61 1.21
N THR A 164 -22.56 -4.76 0.54
CA THR A 164 -22.31 -4.82 -0.91
C THR A 164 -23.54 -4.32 -1.67
N ASN A 165 -23.33 -3.50 -2.68
CA ASN A 165 -24.39 -2.84 -3.44
C ASN A 165 -24.24 -2.98 -4.97
N ALA A 166 -23.31 -3.83 -5.42
CA ALA A 166 -23.10 -4.12 -6.82
C ALA A 166 -22.63 -5.56 -7.03
N GLU A 167 -22.85 -6.08 -8.23
CA GLU A 167 -22.42 -7.40 -8.66
C GLU A 167 -21.35 -7.27 -9.74
N CYS A 168 -20.36 -8.16 -9.73
CA CYS A 168 -19.46 -8.30 -10.85
C CYS A 168 -20.25 -8.77 -12.08
N ALA A 169 -20.13 -8.06 -13.20
CA ALA A 169 -20.88 -8.36 -14.42
C ALA A 169 -20.53 -9.73 -15.07
N ILE A 170 -19.44 -10.38 -14.64
CA ILE A 170 -18.99 -11.68 -15.18
C ILE A 170 -19.36 -12.81 -14.22
N CYS A 171 -18.93 -12.75 -12.95
CA CYS A 171 -19.17 -13.85 -12.01
C CYS A 171 -20.45 -13.72 -11.17
N GLY A 172 -21.08 -12.55 -11.12
CA GLY A 172 -22.26 -12.27 -10.28
C GLY A 172 -21.97 -12.15 -8.78
N ASP A 173 -20.72 -12.28 -8.35
CA ASP A 173 -20.35 -12.09 -6.93
C ASP A 173 -20.61 -10.65 -6.50
N GLN A 174 -21.06 -10.50 -5.26
CA GLN A 174 -21.37 -9.21 -4.65
C GLN A 174 -20.11 -8.48 -4.18
N PHE A 175 -20.01 -7.19 -4.48
CA PHE A 175 -18.94 -6.29 -4.06
C PHE A 175 -19.50 -4.94 -3.63
N SER A 176 -18.68 -4.11 -2.98
CA SER A 176 -18.92 -2.68 -3.02
C SER A 176 -18.79 -2.21 -4.46
N ALA A 177 -19.68 -1.31 -4.92
CA ALA A 177 -19.63 -0.75 -6.26
C ALA A 177 -18.27 -0.13 -6.62
N ARG A 178 -17.51 0.31 -5.61
CA ARG A 178 -16.19 0.92 -5.75
C ARG A 178 -15.04 -0.08 -5.86
N ASP A 179 -15.29 -1.33 -5.46
CA ASP A 179 -14.31 -2.43 -5.64
C ASP A 179 -14.41 -3.05 -7.04
N LEU A 180 -15.44 -2.68 -7.82
CA LEU A 180 -15.59 -3.12 -9.20
C LEU A 180 -15.09 -2.01 -10.14
N LEU A 181 -14.20 -2.38 -11.06
CA LEU A 181 -13.62 -1.43 -12.01
C LEU A 181 -14.11 -1.71 -13.43
N GLU A 182 -14.03 -0.70 -14.29
CA GLU A 182 -14.52 -0.73 -15.67
C GLU A 182 -13.33 -0.82 -16.64
N PRO A 183 -12.84 -2.03 -16.98
CA PRO A 183 -11.68 -2.19 -17.85
C PRO A 183 -12.00 -1.98 -19.34
N THR A 184 -13.25 -1.70 -19.73
CA THR A 184 -13.68 -1.56 -21.13
C THR A 184 -14.42 -0.25 -21.37
N SER A 185 -14.64 0.09 -22.64
CA SER A 185 -15.45 1.26 -23.04
C SER A 185 -16.96 1.09 -22.78
N GLN A 186 -17.41 -0.13 -22.50
CA GLN A 186 -18.83 -0.47 -22.33
C GLN A 186 -19.32 -0.31 -20.87
N GLN A 187 -18.52 0.30 -19.99
CA GLN A 187 -18.85 0.52 -18.57
C GLN A 187 -19.19 -0.79 -17.82
N ILE A 188 -18.60 -1.91 -18.24
CA ILE A 188 -18.78 -3.21 -17.60
C ILE A 188 -17.92 -3.25 -16.34
N ARG A 189 -18.57 -3.30 -15.17
CA ARG A 189 -17.92 -3.36 -13.86
C ARG A 189 -17.55 -4.79 -13.48
N VAL A 190 -16.28 -5.03 -13.19
CA VAL A 190 -15.76 -6.37 -12.87
C VAL A 190 -14.89 -6.38 -11.63
N CYS A 191 -14.82 -7.55 -11.00
CA CYS A 191 -13.96 -7.81 -9.86
C CYS A 191 -12.51 -8.09 -10.32
N PRO A 192 -11.51 -8.07 -9.41
CA PRO A 192 -10.13 -8.33 -9.78
C PRO A 192 -9.89 -9.72 -10.39
N CYS A 193 -10.72 -10.71 -10.05
CA CYS A 193 -10.60 -12.05 -10.61
C CYS A 193 -11.07 -12.09 -12.08
N CYS A 194 -12.13 -11.35 -12.42
CA CYS A 194 -12.75 -11.39 -13.75
C CYS A 194 -12.22 -10.33 -14.74
N VAL A 195 -11.30 -9.46 -14.32
CA VAL A 195 -10.79 -8.36 -15.16
C VAL A 195 -10.06 -8.83 -16.43
N PHE A 196 -9.59 -10.08 -16.43
CA PHE A 196 -8.94 -10.74 -17.56
C PHE A 196 -9.81 -11.82 -18.21
N SER A 197 -11.14 -11.76 -18.02
CA SER A 197 -12.05 -12.68 -18.71
C SER A 197 -12.09 -12.42 -20.22
N GLY A 198 -12.11 -13.48 -21.02
CA GLY A 198 -12.24 -13.42 -22.48
C GLY A 198 -13.56 -12.85 -22.97
N GLU A 199 -14.54 -12.71 -22.08
CA GLU A 199 -15.81 -12.03 -22.37
C GLU A 199 -15.64 -10.50 -22.47
N LEU A 200 -14.53 -9.94 -21.97
CA LEU A 200 -14.25 -8.52 -22.00
C LEU A 200 -13.64 -8.10 -23.33
N LEU A 201 -14.44 -7.43 -24.16
CA LEU A 201 -14.02 -6.85 -25.44
C LEU A 201 -13.61 -5.38 -25.29
N ASP A 202 -12.74 -4.89 -26.18
CA ASP A 202 -12.22 -3.51 -26.19
C ASP A 202 -11.61 -3.03 -24.86
N VAL A 203 -10.75 -3.86 -24.27
CA VAL A 203 -10.06 -3.56 -23.00
C VAL A 203 -9.23 -2.28 -23.07
N LYS A 204 -9.19 -1.49 -22.00
CA LYS A 204 -8.52 -0.17 -21.89
C LYS A 204 -7.51 -0.17 -20.74
N PRO A 205 -6.28 -0.68 -20.96
CA PRO A 205 -5.27 -0.78 -19.89
C PRO A 205 -4.96 0.55 -19.19
N PHE A 206 -4.91 1.66 -19.94
CA PHE A 206 -4.66 3.00 -19.39
C PHE A 206 -5.79 3.52 -18.50
N GLN A 207 -7.03 3.15 -18.81
CA GLN A 207 -8.21 3.51 -18.02
C GLN A 207 -8.30 2.63 -16.76
N LEU A 208 -8.00 1.33 -16.87
CA LEU A 208 -7.92 0.45 -15.71
C LEU A 208 -6.80 0.90 -14.76
N ALA A 209 -5.62 1.24 -15.28
CA ALA A 209 -4.52 1.76 -14.48
C ALA A 209 -4.90 3.05 -13.73
N LEU A 210 -5.63 3.96 -14.38
CA LEU A 210 -6.13 5.17 -13.72
C LEU A 210 -7.10 4.85 -12.58
N GLN A 211 -8.06 3.95 -12.82
CA GLN A 211 -9.02 3.51 -11.80
C GLN A 211 -8.33 2.85 -10.62
N LEU A 212 -7.34 2.00 -10.86
CA LEU A 212 -6.52 1.37 -9.82
C LEU A 212 -5.72 2.40 -9.02
N ASN A 213 -5.16 3.41 -9.70
CA ASN A 213 -4.42 4.49 -9.07
C ASN A 213 -5.28 5.20 -8.02
N PHE A 214 -6.50 5.59 -8.39
CA PHE A 214 -7.43 6.23 -7.46
C PHE A 214 -8.00 5.28 -6.42
N ALA A 215 -8.36 4.04 -6.80
CA ALA A 215 -8.92 3.08 -5.86
C ALA A 215 -7.99 2.81 -4.67
N VAL A 216 -6.68 2.66 -4.91
CA VAL A 216 -5.69 2.41 -3.84
C VAL A 216 -5.47 3.64 -2.97
N ILE A 217 -5.49 4.85 -3.54
CA ILE A 217 -5.28 6.11 -2.81
C ILE A 217 -6.52 6.50 -1.99
N GLU A 218 -7.71 6.23 -2.51
CA GLU A 218 -8.96 6.76 -1.96
C GLU A 218 -9.69 5.76 -1.07
N ASN A 219 -9.42 4.45 -1.21
CA ASN A 219 -10.19 3.41 -0.53
C ASN A 219 -9.29 2.35 0.12
N LEU A 220 -9.13 2.44 1.45
CA LEU A 220 -8.42 1.41 2.23
C LEU A 220 -9.08 0.03 2.11
N ALA A 221 -10.35 -0.05 1.72
CA ALA A 221 -11.11 -1.29 1.57
C ALA A 221 -11.01 -1.91 0.18
N VAL A 222 -10.25 -1.31 -0.76
CA VAL A 222 -10.08 -1.87 -2.10
C VAL A 222 -9.70 -3.36 -1.99
N SER A 223 -10.38 -4.21 -2.77
CA SER A 223 -10.13 -5.65 -2.73
C SER A 223 -8.65 -5.95 -2.94
N ALA A 224 -8.05 -6.73 -2.03
CA ALA A 224 -6.64 -7.08 -2.11
C ALA A 224 -6.28 -7.83 -3.41
N GLY A 225 -7.26 -8.48 -4.06
CA GLY A 225 -7.07 -9.13 -5.35
C GLY A 225 -6.63 -8.18 -6.47
N TRP A 226 -6.89 -6.87 -6.37
CA TRP A 226 -6.52 -5.89 -7.40
C TRP A 226 -5.01 -5.68 -7.57
N VAL A 227 -4.21 -6.06 -6.58
CA VAL A 227 -2.75 -5.95 -6.70
C VAL A 227 -2.17 -6.90 -7.76
N GLY A 228 -2.79 -8.07 -7.97
CA GLY A 228 -2.41 -9.00 -9.05
C GLY A 228 -2.53 -8.36 -10.43
N PRO A 229 -3.72 -7.89 -10.84
CA PRO A 229 -3.92 -7.13 -12.07
C PRO A 229 -3.03 -5.90 -12.19
N GLN A 230 -2.91 -5.08 -11.14
CA GLN A 230 -2.03 -3.91 -11.14
C GLN A 230 -0.59 -4.29 -11.51
N THR A 231 -0.02 -5.26 -10.79
CA THR A 231 1.35 -5.72 -11.01
C THR A 231 1.52 -6.37 -12.38
N LEU A 232 0.52 -7.14 -12.86
CA LEU A 232 0.57 -7.73 -14.20
C LEU A 232 0.62 -6.67 -15.30
N LEU A 233 -0.19 -5.61 -15.21
CA LEU A 233 -0.16 -4.51 -16.18
C LEU A 233 1.23 -3.85 -16.20
N SER A 234 1.82 -3.56 -15.03
CA SER A 234 3.17 -3.01 -14.92
C SER A 234 4.23 -3.94 -15.53
N CYS A 235 4.18 -5.23 -15.18
CA CYS A 235 5.12 -6.24 -15.67
C CYS A 235 5.05 -6.39 -17.20
N LEU A 236 3.84 -6.48 -17.77
CA LEU A 236 3.66 -6.59 -19.23
C LEU A 236 4.11 -5.32 -19.96
N ALA A 237 3.73 -4.16 -19.44
CA ALA A 237 4.01 -2.89 -20.09
C ALA A 237 5.47 -2.43 -19.98
N GLY A 238 6.25 -3.01 -19.05
CA GLY A 238 7.67 -2.77 -18.86
C GLY A 238 8.00 -1.37 -18.30
N ALA A 239 9.30 -1.07 -18.21
CA ALA A 239 9.81 0.13 -17.52
C ALA A 239 9.27 1.47 -18.07
N GLY A 240 8.86 1.52 -19.35
CA GLY A 240 8.28 2.72 -19.96
C GLY A 240 6.79 2.93 -19.67
N PHE A 241 6.15 2.11 -18.83
CA PHE A 241 4.71 2.17 -18.63
C PHE A 241 4.25 3.45 -17.95
N ALA A 242 4.89 3.85 -16.84
CA ALA A 242 4.54 5.08 -16.12
C ALA A 242 4.56 6.32 -17.03
N ASP A 243 5.60 6.46 -17.85
CA ASP A 243 5.69 7.52 -18.86
C ASP A 243 4.57 7.48 -19.91
N ARG A 244 4.21 6.27 -20.36
CA ARG A 244 3.08 6.08 -21.29
C ARG A 244 1.75 6.44 -20.63
N LEU A 245 1.54 6.06 -19.36
CA LEU A 245 0.38 6.44 -18.55
C LEU A 245 0.30 7.95 -18.42
N LEU A 246 1.38 8.61 -17.96
CA LEU A 246 1.45 10.05 -17.79
C LEU A 246 1.09 10.78 -19.10
N ARG A 247 1.67 10.39 -20.24
CA ARG A 247 1.32 10.97 -21.54
C ARG A 247 -0.13 10.72 -21.96
N ALA A 248 -0.70 9.56 -21.64
CA ALA A 248 -2.10 9.26 -21.94
C ALA A 248 -3.05 10.10 -21.06
N TRP A 249 -2.76 10.19 -19.76
CA TRP A 249 -3.54 10.94 -18.78
C TRP A 249 -3.48 12.45 -19.06
N ARG A 250 -2.31 13.00 -19.36
CA ARG A 250 -2.16 14.42 -19.76
C ARG A 250 -2.96 14.75 -21.02
N ARG A 251 -2.99 13.85 -22.01
CA ARG A 251 -3.83 14.01 -23.22
C ARG A 251 -5.33 13.96 -22.91
N ALA A 252 -5.72 13.25 -21.84
CA ALA A 252 -7.08 13.22 -21.34
C ALA A 252 -7.41 14.35 -20.34
N GLY A 253 -6.48 15.28 -20.11
CA GLY A 253 -6.67 16.41 -19.19
C GLY A 253 -6.47 16.10 -17.70
N ILE A 254 -6.01 14.89 -17.37
CA ILE A 254 -5.75 14.46 -15.99
C ILE A 254 -4.39 15.02 -15.53
N ARG A 255 -4.37 15.60 -14.33
CA ARG A 255 -3.20 16.27 -13.74
C ARG A 255 -2.42 15.41 -12.74
N ASP A 256 -3.03 14.35 -12.23
CA ASP A 256 -2.38 13.41 -11.34
C ASP A 256 -1.22 12.69 -12.04
N GLU A 257 -0.24 12.25 -11.26
CA GLU A 257 0.90 11.48 -11.72
C GLU A 257 0.64 9.99 -11.46
N PRO A 258 1.11 9.10 -12.35
CA PRO A 258 1.11 7.67 -12.05
C PRO A 258 1.94 7.39 -10.81
N MET A 259 1.39 6.62 -9.88
CA MET A 259 2.13 6.15 -8.71
C MET A 259 3.36 5.33 -9.11
N GLU A 260 4.39 5.34 -8.26
CA GLU A 260 5.71 4.76 -8.56
C GLU A 260 5.68 3.26 -8.92
N TRP A 261 4.68 2.52 -8.43
CA TRP A 261 4.53 1.09 -8.72
C TRP A 261 4.19 0.79 -10.19
N TRP A 262 3.79 1.80 -10.98
CA TRP A 262 3.61 1.64 -12.42
C TRP A 262 4.95 1.53 -13.18
N SER A 263 6.02 2.12 -12.64
CA SER A 263 7.39 1.93 -13.13
C SER A 263 8.12 0.80 -12.41
N GLU A 264 7.84 0.61 -11.13
CA GLU A 264 8.49 -0.37 -10.26
C GLU A 264 7.45 -1.26 -9.56
N PRO A 265 6.94 -2.33 -10.20
CA PRO A 265 5.89 -3.17 -9.64
C PRO A 265 6.18 -3.69 -8.23
N ALA A 266 7.46 -3.87 -7.89
CA ALA A 266 7.93 -4.29 -6.59
C ALA A 266 7.56 -3.32 -5.44
N LYS A 267 7.32 -2.04 -5.74
CA LYS A 267 6.84 -1.03 -4.78
C LYS A 267 5.33 -1.12 -4.51
N ALA A 268 4.58 -1.95 -5.25
CA ALA A 268 3.16 -2.13 -5.01
C ALA A 268 2.91 -2.60 -3.58
N TRP A 269 1.87 -2.04 -2.96
CA TRP A 269 1.44 -2.37 -1.62
C TRP A 269 0.43 -3.52 -1.66
N ILE A 270 0.61 -4.49 -0.78
CA ILE A 270 -0.30 -5.64 -0.62
C ILE A 270 -0.85 -5.65 0.80
N TRP A 271 -2.19 -5.73 0.89
CA TRP A 271 -2.86 -5.92 2.16
C TRP A 271 -2.64 -7.34 2.71
N LEU A 272 -2.16 -7.41 3.96
CA LEU A 272 -1.92 -8.64 4.71
C LEU A 272 -2.75 -8.63 6.01
N PRO A 273 -3.97 -9.15 6.01
CA PRO A 273 -4.85 -9.04 7.17
C PRO A 273 -4.21 -9.68 8.41
N PRO A 274 -4.26 -9.02 9.58
CA PRO A 274 -3.73 -9.59 10.79
C PRO A 274 -4.48 -10.89 11.14
N GLY A 275 -3.75 -11.92 11.58
CA GLY A 275 -4.31 -13.19 12.04
C GLY A 275 -4.47 -14.29 10.98
N VAL A 276 -4.37 -13.97 9.69
CA VAL A 276 -4.48 -14.96 8.59
C VAL A 276 -3.26 -14.97 7.66
N ARG A 277 -2.16 -14.32 8.08
CA ARG A 277 -0.91 -14.25 7.32
C ARG A 277 -0.25 -15.63 7.28
N PRO A 278 0.24 -16.09 6.11
CA PRO A 278 1.16 -17.24 6.05
C PRO A 278 2.35 -17.03 6.97
N SER A 279 2.90 -18.11 7.54
CA SER A 279 4.03 -18.04 8.49
C SER A 279 5.24 -17.29 7.95
N VAL A 280 5.53 -17.44 6.65
CA VAL A 280 6.62 -16.75 5.94
C VAL A 280 6.42 -15.22 5.87
N LEU A 281 5.19 -14.75 6.05
CA LEU A 281 4.81 -13.33 6.00
C LEU A 281 4.40 -12.79 7.38
N ALA A 282 4.51 -13.59 8.44
CA ALA A 282 4.02 -13.25 9.78
C ALA A 282 4.74 -12.05 10.41
N GLN A 283 6.00 -11.81 10.03
CA GLN A 283 6.79 -10.68 10.50
C GLN A 283 6.37 -9.32 9.92
N PHE A 284 5.61 -9.31 8.82
CA PHE A 284 5.20 -8.06 8.18
C PHE A 284 3.95 -7.47 8.83
N GLY A 285 3.79 -6.15 8.72
CA GLY A 285 2.54 -5.46 9.05
C GLY A 285 1.42 -5.76 8.06
N CYS A 286 0.27 -5.11 8.22
CA CYS A 286 -0.89 -5.23 7.36
C CYS A 286 -0.68 -4.61 5.98
N GLY A 287 0.37 -3.80 5.84
CA GLY A 287 0.82 -3.25 4.58
C GLY A 287 2.25 -3.63 4.27
N ALA A 288 2.47 -4.59 3.37
CA ALA A 288 3.81 -4.94 2.93
C ALA A 288 4.03 -4.56 1.47
N SER A 289 5.23 -4.12 1.13
CA SER A 289 5.63 -3.96 -0.27
C SER A 289 5.80 -5.33 -0.92
N LEU A 290 5.43 -5.43 -2.19
CA LEU A 290 5.59 -6.65 -2.97
C LEU A 290 7.05 -7.11 -3.01
N GLN A 291 8.02 -6.18 -3.03
CA GLN A 291 9.44 -6.50 -2.93
C GLN A 291 9.77 -7.31 -1.67
N ARG A 292 9.27 -6.88 -0.51
CA ARG A 292 9.52 -7.56 0.78
C ARG A 292 8.88 -8.94 0.81
N ILE A 293 7.67 -9.06 0.25
CA ILE A 293 6.96 -10.34 0.10
C ILE A 293 7.74 -11.29 -0.80
N ILE A 294 8.17 -10.83 -1.98
CA ILE A 294 8.98 -11.63 -2.92
C ILE A 294 10.26 -12.10 -2.23
N THR A 295 10.99 -11.19 -1.55
CA THR A 295 12.22 -11.55 -0.84
C THR A 295 11.99 -12.59 0.25
N ALA A 296 10.89 -12.49 1.01
CA ALA A 296 10.55 -13.48 2.03
C ALA A 296 10.25 -14.85 1.42
N ILE A 297 9.48 -14.89 0.31
CA ILE A 297 9.15 -16.12 -0.40
C ILE A 297 10.40 -16.76 -1.02
N ASP A 298 11.22 -15.98 -1.73
CA ASP A 298 12.45 -16.46 -2.37
C ASP A 298 13.46 -16.95 -1.31
N THR A 299 13.47 -16.36 -0.10
CA THR A 299 14.32 -16.83 1.01
C THR A 299 13.80 -18.14 1.62
N ALA A 300 12.48 -18.25 1.81
CA ALA A 300 11.86 -19.44 2.39
C ALA A 300 11.83 -20.63 1.41
N TYR A 301 11.71 -20.35 0.12
CA TYR A 301 11.52 -21.33 -0.96
C TYR A 301 12.45 -21.02 -2.15
N PRO A 302 13.77 -21.16 -2.00
CA PRO A 302 14.75 -20.71 -3.00
C PRO A 302 14.63 -21.42 -4.36
N GLU A 303 14.12 -22.65 -4.39
CA GLU A 303 13.97 -23.43 -5.62
C GLU A 303 12.67 -23.11 -6.39
N LEU A 304 11.71 -22.41 -5.77
CA LEU A 304 10.36 -22.24 -6.34
C LEU A 304 10.37 -21.57 -7.71
N ARG A 305 11.18 -20.52 -7.86
CA ARG A 305 11.35 -19.80 -9.12
C ARG A 305 12.04 -20.67 -10.17
N ALA A 306 13.02 -21.49 -9.78
CA ALA A 306 13.69 -22.41 -10.67
C ALA A 306 12.74 -23.51 -11.18
N GLU A 307 11.91 -24.07 -10.30
CA GLU A 307 10.89 -25.06 -10.66
C GLU A 307 9.90 -24.50 -11.69
N VAL A 308 9.44 -23.26 -11.51
CA VAL A 308 8.55 -22.60 -12.48
C VAL A 308 9.25 -22.44 -13.84
N ARG A 309 10.52 -22.01 -13.87
CA ARG A 309 11.30 -21.94 -15.12
C ARG A 309 11.40 -23.32 -15.80
N THR A 310 11.68 -24.37 -15.03
CA THR A 310 11.76 -25.74 -15.56
C THR A 310 10.43 -26.23 -16.13
N ARG A 311 9.29 -25.80 -15.61
CA ARG A 311 7.97 -26.17 -16.15
C ARG A 311 7.57 -25.31 -17.35
N ALA A 312 8.10 -24.09 -17.45
CA ALA A 312 7.82 -23.13 -18.51
C ALA A 312 8.76 -23.27 -19.74
N VAL A 313 9.12 -24.50 -20.13
CA VAL A 313 10.16 -24.83 -21.15
C VAL A 313 9.94 -24.15 -22.51
N MET A 314 8.70 -23.85 -22.87
CA MET A 314 8.32 -23.27 -24.17
C MET A 314 8.17 -21.75 -24.15
N THR A 315 8.64 -21.08 -23.10
CA THR A 315 8.43 -19.65 -22.88
C THR A 315 9.69 -18.84 -23.21
N PRO A 316 9.57 -17.58 -23.68
CA PRO A 316 10.73 -16.72 -23.93
C PRO A 316 11.63 -16.57 -22.70
N ASP A 317 12.94 -16.52 -22.95
CA ASP A 317 13.93 -16.29 -21.90
C ASP A 317 13.60 -15.01 -21.10
N GLY A 318 13.68 -15.11 -19.78
CA GLY A 318 13.42 -14.00 -18.86
C GLY A 318 11.93 -13.69 -18.59
N LEU A 319 10.98 -14.32 -19.30
CA LEU A 319 9.55 -14.06 -19.09
C LEU A 319 9.10 -14.44 -17.66
N VAL A 320 9.63 -15.55 -17.12
CA VAL A 320 9.37 -15.96 -15.72
C VAL A 320 9.83 -14.88 -14.74
N ASP A 321 11.00 -14.30 -14.94
CA ASP A 321 11.52 -13.25 -14.05
C ASP A 321 10.73 -11.95 -14.17
N GLN A 322 10.30 -11.61 -15.38
CA GLN A 322 9.45 -10.47 -15.65
C GLN A 322 8.06 -10.59 -14.97
N LEU A 323 7.45 -11.78 -15.02
CA LEU A 323 6.09 -12.02 -14.50
C LEU A 323 6.04 -12.52 -13.05
N TRP A 324 7.18 -12.90 -12.47
CA TRP A 324 7.25 -13.36 -11.08
C TRP A 324 6.56 -12.42 -10.09
N PRO A 325 6.78 -11.08 -10.14
CA PRO A 325 6.09 -10.17 -9.23
C PRO A 325 4.57 -10.26 -9.35
N ALA A 326 4.04 -10.36 -10.57
CA ALA A 326 2.61 -10.46 -10.81
C ALA A 326 2.03 -11.78 -10.25
N GLY A 327 2.72 -12.91 -10.48
CA GLY A 327 2.29 -14.19 -9.94
C GLY A 327 2.28 -14.24 -8.40
N VAL A 328 3.29 -13.64 -7.75
CA VAL A 328 3.32 -13.49 -6.29
C VAL A 328 2.18 -12.57 -5.82
N ALA A 329 1.97 -11.43 -6.48
CA ALA A 329 0.91 -10.48 -6.15
C ALA A 329 -0.49 -11.12 -6.26
N PHE A 330 -0.75 -11.90 -7.32
CA PHE A 330 -1.99 -12.67 -7.45
C PHE A 330 -2.15 -13.71 -6.34
N ALA A 331 -1.13 -14.53 -6.08
CA ALA A 331 -1.24 -15.57 -5.07
C ALA A 331 -1.55 -14.98 -3.68
N VAL A 332 -0.82 -13.94 -3.27
CA VAL A 332 -1.04 -13.30 -1.96
C VAL A 332 -2.35 -12.51 -1.94
N GLY A 333 -2.64 -11.70 -2.97
CA GLY A 333 -3.85 -10.89 -3.04
C GLY A 333 -5.13 -11.71 -3.06
N LEU A 334 -5.16 -12.83 -3.80
CA LEU A 334 -6.32 -13.73 -3.85
C LEU A 334 -6.48 -14.55 -2.55
N MET A 335 -5.38 -14.97 -1.91
CA MET A 335 -5.44 -15.57 -0.57
C MET A 335 -6.05 -14.60 0.45
N THR A 336 -5.58 -13.34 0.44
CA THR A 336 -6.13 -12.28 1.28
C THR A 336 -7.62 -12.05 0.99
N GLN A 337 -8.00 -11.91 -0.28
CA GLN A 337 -9.39 -11.70 -0.68
C GLN A 337 -10.29 -12.87 -0.22
N GLN A 338 -9.81 -14.11 -0.33
CA GLN A 338 -10.54 -15.28 0.16
C GLN A 338 -10.75 -15.24 1.68
N ALA A 339 -9.74 -14.79 2.44
CA ALA A 339 -9.84 -14.67 3.88
C ALA A 339 -10.80 -13.56 4.34
N GLU A 340 -10.87 -12.45 3.60
CA GLU A 340 -11.74 -11.31 3.93
C GLU A 340 -13.20 -11.52 3.52
N HIS A 341 -13.47 -12.39 2.56
CA HIS A 341 -14.80 -12.61 2.00
C HIS A 341 -15.22 -14.09 2.04
N VAL A 342 -15.27 -14.64 3.25
CA VAL A 342 -15.74 -16.00 3.51
C VAL A 342 -17.18 -16.16 2.99
N GLY A 343 -17.38 -17.11 2.08
CA GLY A 343 -18.67 -17.40 1.47
C GLY A 343 -18.85 -16.92 0.02
N ARG A 344 -17.91 -16.15 -0.52
CA ARG A 344 -17.84 -15.90 -1.99
C ARG A 344 -17.24 -17.08 -2.73
N ARG A 345 -17.40 -17.11 -4.06
CA ARG A 345 -16.70 -18.08 -4.91
C ARG A 345 -15.20 -18.04 -4.64
N SER A 346 -14.58 -19.22 -4.64
CA SER A 346 -13.13 -19.35 -4.56
C SER A 346 -12.48 -18.53 -5.69
N PRO A 347 -11.58 -17.57 -5.38
CA PRO A 347 -10.91 -16.77 -6.41
C PRO A 347 -10.04 -17.60 -7.34
N TRP A 348 -9.70 -18.82 -6.92
CA TRP A 348 -8.85 -19.76 -7.67
C TRP A 348 -9.56 -20.36 -8.88
N ASP A 349 -10.88 -20.51 -8.83
CA ASP A 349 -11.66 -21.04 -9.96
C ASP A 349 -11.73 -20.05 -11.13
N VAL A 350 -11.24 -18.83 -10.94
CA VAL A 350 -11.24 -17.78 -11.97
C VAL A 350 -9.92 -17.78 -12.76
N MET A 351 -8.88 -18.40 -12.23
CA MET A 351 -7.60 -18.60 -12.94
C MET A 351 -7.79 -19.40 -14.24
N ASP A 352 -8.77 -20.30 -14.28
CA ASP A 352 -9.14 -21.10 -15.47
C ASP A 352 -9.77 -20.24 -16.59
N SER A 353 -10.12 -18.99 -16.30
CA SER A 353 -10.78 -18.05 -17.22
C SER A 353 -9.89 -16.91 -17.68
N PHE A 354 -8.58 -16.96 -17.41
CA PHE A 354 -7.63 -15.98 -17.95
C PHE A 354 -7.59 -16.07 -19.48
N ASP A 355 -7.99 -14.96 -20.11
CA ASP A 355 -7.78 -14.68 -21.53
C ASP A 355 -7.11 -13.31 -21.63
N LEU A 356 -5.79 -13.35 -21.76
CA LEU A 356 -4.93 -12.18 -21.80
C LEU A 356 -4.69 -11.68 -23.22
N LEU A 357 -5.33 -12.28 -24.24
CA LEU A 357 -5.05 -11.99 -25.65
C LEU A 357 -5.13 -10.49 -25.97
N TYR A 358 -6.23 -9.83 -25.58
CA TYR A 358 -6.43 -8.41 -25.86
C TYR A 358 -5.55 -7.51 -25.00
N TRP A 359 -5.16 -7.95 -23.82
CA TRP A 359 -4.32 -7.22 -22.88
C TRP A 359 -2.86 -7.21 -23.33
N VAL A 360 -2.32 -8.40 -23.63
CA VAL A 360 -0.95 -8.59 -24.10
C VAL A 360 -0.75 -7.86 -25.42
N ARG A 361 -1.67 -7.99 -26.39
CA ARG A 361 -1.61 -7.25 -27.66
C ARG A 361 -1.51 -5.73 -27.50
N LYS A 362 -2.13 -5.15 -26.46
CA LYS A 362 -2.10 -3.70 -26.22
C LYS A 362 -0.86 -3.25 -25.45
N LEU A 363 -0.33 -4.07 -24.55
CA LEU A 363 0.76 -3.68 -23.64
C LEU A 363 2.13 -4.14 -24.10
N ALA A 364 2.20 -5.36 -24.64
CA ALA A 364 3.39 -6.11 -25.04
C ALA A 364 3.11 -6.91 -26.33
N PRO A 365 2.88 -6.24 -27.48
CA PRO A 365 2.47 -6.90 -28.73
C PRO A 365 3.47 -7.93 -29.24
N ASP A 366 4.73 -7.84 -28.82
CA ASP A 366 5.82 -8.74 -29.21
C ASP A 366 5.88 -10.01 -28.33
N VAL A 367 5.10 -10.07 -27.25
CA VAL A 367 4.99 -11.23 -26.35
C VAL A 367 3.74 -12.01 -26.74
N GLY A 368 3.86 -13.33 -26.93
CA GLY A 368 2.68 -14.19 -27.14
C GLY A 368 1.81 -14.24 -25.87
N CYS A 369 0.50 -14.38 -26.01
CA CYS A 369 -0.41 -14.55 -24.86
C CYS A 369 -0.20 -15.89 -24.14
N ASP A 370 -0.11 -17.00 -24.88
CA ASP A 370 -0.03 -18.33 -24.27
C ASP A 370 1.17 -18.49 -23.33
N PRO A 371 2.38 -18.01 -23.68
CA PRO A 371 3.50 -17.99 -22.73
C PRO A 371 3.23 -17.19 -21.45
N VAL A 372 2.53 -16.05 -21.55
CA VAL A 372 2.20 -15.21 -20.39
C VAL A 372 1.24 -15.94 -19.47
N GLU A 373 0.16 -16.49 -20.03
CA GLU A 373 -0.86 -17.24 -19.27
C GLU A 373 -0.25 -18.47 -18.59
N ALA A 374 0.58 -19.23 -19.32
CA ALA A 374 1.26 -20.40 -18.78
C ALA A 374 2.20 -20.06 -17.60
N VAL A 375 3.06 -19.04 -17.76
CA VAL A 375 3.96 -18.60 -16.68
C VAL A 375 3.18 -18.10 -15.47
N LEU A 376 2.13 -17.31 -15.70
CA LEU A 376 1.33 -16.72 -14.63
C LEU A 376 0.59 -17.80 -13.85
N GLY A 377 -0.06 -18.75 -14.53
CA GLY A 377 -0.72 -19.91 -13.92
C GLY A 377 0.23 -20.77 -13.10
N LEU A 378 1.41 -21.12 -13.67
CA LEU A 378 2.43 -21.89 -12.96
C LEU A 378 2.94 -21.15 -11.70
N THR A 379 3.21 -19.86 -11.82
CA THR A 379 3.72 -19.05 -10.70
C THR A 379 2.71 -18.96 -9.57
N ILE A 380 1.44 -18.64 -9.89
CA ILE A 380 0.37 -18.50 -8.90
C ILE A 380 0.14 -19.83 -8.17
N ALA A 381 0.08 -20.94 -8.90
CA ALA A 381 -0.09 -22.26 -8.32
C ALA A 381 1.08 -22.63 -7.39
N ALA A 382 2.33 -22.40 -7.83
CA ALA A 382 3.52 -22.70 -7.06
C ALA A 382 3.60 -21.86 -5.76
N VAL A 383 3.39 -20.54 -5.85
CA VAL A 383 3.43 -19.64 -4.69
C VAL A 383 2.30 -19.95 -3.71
N ARG A 384 1.07 -20.18 -4.20
CA ARG A 384 -0.06 -20.60 -3.36
C ARG A 384 0.25 -21.91 -2.63
N GLY A 385 0.79 -22.90 -3.33
CA GLY A 385 1.20 -24.19 -2.72
C GLY A 385 2.23 -24.03 -1.62
N ALA A 386 3.20 -23.15 -1.81
CA ALA A 386 4.21 -22.86 -0.80
C ALA A 386 3.65 -22.10 0.41
N LEU A 387 2.71 -21.18 0.22
CA LEU A 387 2.14 -20.37 1.29
C LEU A 387 0.99 -21.04 2.04
N ASN A 388 0.29 -22.00 1.42
CA ASN A 388 -0.81 -22.74 2.02
C ASN A 388 -0.79 -24.23 1.62
N PRO A 389 0.14 -25.03 2.17
CA PRO A 389 0.28 -26.44 1.83
C PRO A 389 -0.94 -27.30 2.20
N GLY A 390 -1.76 -26.85 3.16
CA GLY A 390 -3.00 -27.54 3.56
C GLY A 390 -4.14 -27.42 2.55
N ALA A 391 -4.14 -26.38 1.70
CA ALA A 391 -5.23 -26.12 0.76
C ALA A 391 -5.38 -27.17 -0.36
N PHE A 392 -4.36 -28.01 -0.60
CA PHE A 392 -4.40 -29.07 -1.60
C PHE A 392 -4.87 -30.42 -1.04
N ALA A 393 -4.99 -30.55 0.29
CA ALA A 393 -5.46 -31.77 0.94
C ALA A 393 -6.99 -31.90 0.99
N GLU A 394 -7.73 -30.81 0.72
CA GLU A 394 -9.19 -30.73 0.92
C GLU A 394 -10.04 -30.95 -0.34
N ASP A 395 -9.46 -31.21 -1.51
CA ASP A 395 -10.24 -31.49 -2.73
C ASP A 395 -9.72 -32.72 -3.51
N PRO A 396 -9.98 -33.95 -3.00
CA PRO A 396 -9.63 -35.18 -3.70
C PRO A 396 -10.36 -35.35 -5.04
N ASP A 397 -11.47 -34.63 -5.28
CA ASP A 397 -12.30 -34.76 -6.48
C ASP A 397 -11.79 -33.93 -7.68
N LYS A 398 -10.99 -32.88 -7.46
CA LYS A 398 -10.38 -32.11 -8.57
C LYS A 398 -9.17 -32.80 -9.19
N ALA A 399 -8.42 -33.61 -8.44
CA ALA A 399 -7.24 -34.32 -8.95
C ALA A 399 -7.57 -35.36 -10.05
N GLU A 400 -8.83 -35.82 -10.14
CA GLU A 400 -9.30 -36.72 -11.20
C GLU A 400 -9.76 -36.00 -12.47
N ARG A 401 -10.01 -34.67 -12.42
CA ARG A 401 -10.46 -33.90 -13.60
C ARG A 401 -9.32 -33.25 -14.40
N SER A 402 -8.11 -33.28 -13.87
CA SER A 402 -6.89 -32.76 -14.52
C SER A 402 -6.02 -33.88 -15.13
N LYS A 403 -6.52 -35.11 -15.18
CA LYS A 403 -6.00 -36.22 -16.01
C LYS A 403 -6.97 -36.47 -17.14
#